data_AF-A0A2M6XVH2-F1
#
_entry.id   AF-A0A2M6XVH2-F1
#
_cell.length_a   1.000
_cell.length_b   1.000
_cell.length_c   1.000
_cell.angle_alpha   90.00
_cell.angle_beta   90.00
_cell.angle_gamma   90.00
#
_symmetry.space_group_name_H-M   'P 1'
#
loop_
_entity.id
_entity.type
_entity.pdbx_description
1 polymer ?
#
loop_
_entity_poly.entity_id
_entity_poly.type
_entity_poly.pdbx_seq_one_letter_code
_entity_poly.pdbx_strand_id
1 'polypeptide(L)' 'MELAKSFDPKDIEARWYPAWENAGYFKAGLDTSKQDNFCILLPPPNVTGTLHMGHGFNQTLMDALTRYHRMKGDN' A
#
# COMPACT_ATOMS: atom_id res chain seq x y z
N MET A 1 -23.63 9.68 -9.92
CA MET A 1 -23.15 8.55 -9.09
C MET A 1 -24.07 8.51 -7.89
N GLU A 2 -24.89 7.46 -7.74
CA GLU A 2 -25.70 7.31 -6.53
C GLU A 2 -24.87 6.68 -5.42
N LEU A 3 -24.99 7.20 -4.20
CA LEU A 3 -24.33 6.67 -3.01
C LEU A 3 -25.18 5.51 -2.45
N ALA A 4 -24.54 4.38 -2.19
CA ALA A 4 -25.19 3.26 -1.52
C ALA A 4 -25.63 3.68 -0.11
N LYS A 5 -26.75 3.10 0.36
CA LYS A 5 -27.25 3.36 1.73
C LYS A 5 -26.32 2.81 2.82
N SER A 6 -25.47 1.84 2.50
CA SER A 6 -24.52 1.20 3.42
C SER A 6 -23.16 1.03 2.77
N PHE A 7 -22.11 1.10 3.59
CA PHE A 7 -20.73 0.86 3.19
C PHE A 7 -20.41 -0.65 3.27
N ASP A 8 -20.00 -1.24 2.15
CA ASP A 8 -19.43 -2.59 2.11
C ASP A 8 -17.95 -2.50 1.68
N PRO A 9 -16.98 -2.79 2.57
CA PRO A 9 -15.57 -2.79 2.23
C PRO A 9 -15.23 -3.76 1.10
N LYS A 10 -15.91 -4.91 1.01
CA LYS A 10 -15.56 -5.99 0.08
C LYS A 10 -15.68 -5.54 -1.36
N ASP A 11 -16.75 -4.83 -1.70
CA ASP A 11 -16.99 -4.33 -3.05
C ASP A 11 -15.93 -3.30 -3.49
N ILE A 12 -15.49 -2.48 -2.54
CA ILE A 12 -14.51 -1.42 -2.77
C ILE A 12 -13.11 -2.03 -2.94
N GLU A 13 -12.72 -2.92 -2.03
CA GLU A 13 -11.43 -3.61 -2.05
C GLU A 13 -11.28 -4.48 -3.32
N ALA A 14 -12.31 -5.24 -3.68
CA ALA A 14 -12.32 -6.08 -4.88
C ALA A 14 -12.20 -5.27 -6.17
N ARG A 15 -12.70 -4.03 -6.18
CA ARG A 15 -12.58 -3.13 -7.33
C ARG A 15 -11.21 -2.44 -7.41
N TRP A 16 -10.74 -1.87 -6.30
CA TRP A 16 -9.58 -0.97 -6.34
C TRP A 16 -8.24 -1.68 -6.32
N TYR A 17 -8.14 -2.81 -5.61
CA TYR A 17 -6.87 -3.52 -5.50
C TYR A 17 -6.33 -3.96 -6.88
N PRO A 18 -7.13 -4.63 -7.74
CA PRO A 18 -6.66 -4.98 -9.09
C PRO A 18 -6.38 -3.75 -9.95
N ALA A 19 -7.16 -2.67 -9.79
CA ALA A 19 -6.95 -1.43 -10.54
C ALA A 19 -5.58 -0.80 -10.22
N TRP A 20 -5.20 -0.74 -8.94
CA TRP A 20 -3.90 -0.21 -8.51
C TRP A 20 -2.75 -1.11 -8.93
N GLU A 21 -2.92 -2.43 -8.84
CA GLU A 21 -1.92 -3.40 -9.28
C GLU A 21 -1.66 -3.30 -10.79
N ASN A 22 -2.73 -3.28 -11.61
CA ASN A 22 -2.64 -3.14 -13.05
C ASN A 22 -2.06 -1.79 -13.49
N ALA A 23 -2.35 -0.71 -12.77
CA ALA A 23 -1.74 0.60 -13.00
C ALA A 23 -0.27 0.67 -12.55
N GLY A 24 0.25 -0.37 -11.88
CA GLY A 24 1.61 -0.41 -11.38
C GLY A 24 1.86 0.51 -10.19
N TYR A 25 0.83 0.94 -9.46
CA TYR A 25 0.98 1.87 -8.36
C TYR A 25 1.80 1.31 -7.20
N PHE A 26 1.96 -0.01 -7.08
CA PHE A 26 2.83 -0.59 -6.06
C PHE A 26 4.31 -0.65 -6.47
N LYS A 27 4.65 -0.33 -7.73
CA LYS A 27 6.05 -0.35 -8.18
C LYS A 27 6.85 0.75 -7.51
N ALA A 28 8.13 0.49 -7.28
CA ALA A 28 9.08 1.54 -6.91
C ALA A 28 9.16 2.56 -8.05
N GLY A 29 9.13 3.85 -7.71
CA GLY A 29 9.44 4.88 -8.68
C GLY A 29 10.93 4.84 -9.01
N LEU A 30 11.27 5.00 -10.28
CA LEU A 30 12.65 5.18 -10.75
C LEU A 30 12.83 6.58 -11.35
N ASP A 31 12.05 7.54 -10.86
CA ASP A 31 12.13 8.91 -11.34
C ASP A 31 13.39 9.58 -10.81
N THR A 32 14.44 9.57 -11.62
CA THR A 32 15.75 10.16 -11.29
C THR A 32 15.71 11.67 -11.16
N SER A 33 14.59 12.34 -11.50
CA SER A 33 14.41 13.77 -11.26
C SER A 33 14.07 14.09 -9.80
N LYS A 34 13.57 13.11 -9.04
CA LYS A 34 13.27 13.26 -7.62
C LYS A 34 14.54 13.15 -6.78
N GLN A 35 14.78 14.14 -5.94
CA GLN A 35 15.96 14.18 -5.07
C GLN A 35 15.73 13.47 -3.74
N ASP A 36 14.53 13.61 -3.18
CA ASP A 36 14.16 12.97 -1.91
C ASP A 36 13.63 11.55 -2.15
N ASN A 37 14.19 10.59 -1.42
CA ASN A 37 13.81 9.18 -1.50
C ASN A 37 13.32 8.70 -0.13
N PHE A 38 12.27 7.90 -0.12
CA PHE A 38 11.78 7.22 1.06
C PHE A 38 11.91 5.70 0.88
N CYS A 39 12.68 5.07 1.76
CA CYS A 39 12.83 3.62 1.79
C CYS A 39 12.54 3.10 3.20
N ILE A 40 11.74 2.04 3.27
CA ILE A 40 11.47 1.33 4.50
C ILE A 40 11.76 -0.16 4.29
N LEU A 41 12.58 -0.73 5.17
CA LEU A 41 12.93 -2.13 5.11
C LEU A 41 11.75 -2.97 5.62
N LEU A 42 11.15 -3.76 4.73
CA LEU A 42 10.24 -4.80 5.16
C LEU A 42 11.09 -5.93 5.77
N PRO A 43 10.96 -6.23 7.08
CA PRO A 43 11.70 -7.34 7.67
C PRO A 43 11.34 -8.62 6.91
N PRO A 44 12.32 -9.46 6.53
CA PRO A 44 12.06 -10.67 5.77
C PRO A 44 11.03 -11.51 6.53
N PRO A 45 9.94 -11.95 5.88
CA PRO A 45 8.96 -12.78 6.54
C PRO A 45 9.63 -14.09 6.94
N ASN A 46 9.64 -14.41 8.23
CA ASN A 46 9.97 -15.75 8.68
C ASN A 46 8.88 -16.68 8.11
N VAL A 47 9.25 -17.56 7.18
CA VAL A 47 8.32 -18.48 6.52
C VAL A 47 8.00 -19.63 7.48
N THR A 48 7.26 -19.35 8.55
CA THR A 48 6.95 -20.31 9.63
C THR A 48 5.45 -20.51 9.87
N GLY A 49 4.55 -19.83 9.16
CA GLY A 49 3.11 -20.04 9.33
C GLY A 49 2.21 -18.96 8.72
N THR A 50 0.97 -18.89 9.23
CA THR A 50 -0.06 -17.92 8.85
C THR A 50 0.19 -16.53 9.45
N LEU A 51 -0.22 -15.47 8.73
CA LEU A 51 -0.18 -14.12 9.25
C LEU A 51 -1.15 -13.95 10.43
N HIS A 52 -0.64 -13.47 11.56
CA HIS A 52 -1.44 -12.99 12.70
C HIS A 52 -1.59 -11.46 12.71
N MET A 53 -2.46 -10.93 13.58
CA MET A 53 -2.77 -9.49 13.71
C MET A 53 -1.54 -8.59 13.88
N GLY A 54 -0.48 -9.05 14.54
CA GLY A 54 0.79 -8.31 14.61
C GLY A 54 1.40 -7.98 13.23
N HIS A 55 1.26 -8.85 12.24
CA HIS A 55 1.67 -8.56 10.86
C HIS A 55 0.77 -7.49 10.25
N GLY A 56 -0.54 -7.60 10.43
CA GLY A 56 -1.51 -6.61 9.95
C GLY A 56 -1.18 -5.22 10.49
N PHE A 57 -0.89 -5.11 11.79
CA PHE A 57 -0.48 -3.85 12.39
C PHE A 57 0.82 -3.29 11.78
N ASN A 58 1.89 -4.09 11.75
CA ASN A 58 3.19 -3.63 11.27
C ASN A 58 3.14 -3.25 9.79
N GLN A 59 2.52 -4.08 8.94
CA GLN A 59 2.41 -3.83 7.50
C GLN A 59 1.53 -2.62 7.19
N THR A 60 0.45 -2.41 7.95
CA THR A 60 -0.42 -1.22 7.78
C THR A 60 0.35 0.06 8.07
N LEU A 61 1.18 0.08 9.12
CA LEU A 61 2.00 1.25 9.44
C LEU A 61 3.01 1.55 8.33
N MET A 62 3.69 0.51 7.84
CA MET A 62 4.67 0.65 6.75
C MET A 62 3.98 1.14 5.46
N ASP A 63 2.84 0.56 5.08
CA ASP A 63 2.08 0.95 3.89
C ASP A 63 1.57 2.40 3.99
N ALA A 64 1.09 2.82 5.16
CA ALA A 64 0.65 4.20 5.39
C ALA A 64 1.79 5.21 5.21
N LEU A 65 2.98 4.92 5.74
CA LEU A 65 4.16 5.77 5.55
C LEU A 65 4.59 5.82 4.08
N THR A 66 4.65 4.67 3.39
CA THR A 66 4.97 4.61 1.97
C THR A 66 4.00 5.45 1.13
N ARG A 67 2.70 5.37 1.39
CA ARG A 67 1.69 6.19 0.70
C ARG A 67 1.85 7.67 0.99
N TYR A 68 2.07 8.04 2.25
CA TYR A 68 2.28 9.42 2.67
C TYR A 68 3.49 10.04 1.95
N HIS A 69 4.65 9.39 1.98
CA HIS A 69 5.86 9.88 1.33
C HIS A 69 5.71 9.99 -0.18
N ARG A 70 5.04 9.01 -0.82
CA ARG A 70 4.72 9.09 -2.25
C ARG A 70 3.83 10.30 -2.58
N MET A 71 2.81 10.57 -1.76
CA MET A 71 1.92 11.74 -1.93
C MET A 71 2.64 13.06 -1.65
N LYS A 72 3.63 13.06 -0.76
CA LYS A 72 4.49 14.22 -0.45
C LYS A 72 5.42 14.58 -1.62
N GLY A 73 5.71 13.63 -2.50
CA GLY A 73 6.55 13.82 -3.68
C GLY A 73 7.86 13.03 -3.65
N ASP A 74 8.18 12.40 -2.52
CA ASP A 74 9.36 11.55 -2.38
C ASP A 74 9.26 10.36 -3.36
N ASN A 75 10.41 9.79 -3.73
CA ASN A 75 10.49 8.56 -4.51
C ASN A 75 10.43 7.32 -3.64
#